data_AF-A0A8T1SWD8-F1
#
_entry.id   AF-A0A8T1SWD8-F1
#
_cell.length_a   1.000
_cell.length_b   1.000
_cell.length_c   1.000
_cell.angle_alpha   90.00
_cell.angle_beta   90.00
_cell.angle_gamma   90.00
#
_symmetry.space_group_name_H-M   'P 1'
#
loop_
_entity.id
_entity.type
_entity.pdbx_description
1 polymer ?
#
loop_
_entity_poly.entity_id
_entity_poly.type
_entity_poly.pdbx_seq_one_letter_code
_entity_poly.pdbx_strand_id
1 'polypeptide(L)'
;MKAADEPAYLTVGTDVSAKYRGAFCEAKIKTVKRLVKVKVILKQDNSAQLVQDDQVKGPLRVGAMVETKMPDGSFQEAVINKLTDASWYTVVFDDGDERTLRRTSLCLKGERHFAESETLDQLPLTNPEHFGTPVIGKKSNRGRRSSLP
;
A
#
# COMPACT_ATOMS: atom_id res chain seq x y z
N MET A 1 6.59 -1.74 22.90
CA MET A 1 5.14 -2.02 22.85
C MET A 1 4.38 -0.71 22.67
N LYS A 2 3.81 -0.50 21.49
CA LYS A 2 2.80 0.51 21.06
C LYS A 2 2.90 0.58 19.52
N ALA A 3 1.88 0.41 18.70
CA ALA A 3 0.48 0.00 18.86
C ALA A 3 0.02 -0.46 17.45
N ALA A 4 -0.95 -1.39 17.41
CA ALA A 4 -1.86 -1.76 16.33
C ALA A 4 -1.60 -1.12 14.95
N ASP A 5 -1.29 -1.88 13.89
CA ASP A 5 -2.26 -2.66 13.10
C ASP A 5 -3.67 -2.03 12.96
N GLU A 6 -3.75 -0.71 12.93
CA GLU A 6 -4.95 0.01 12.52
C GLU A 6 -4.48 1.17 11.65
N PRO A 7 -4.79 1.21 10.34
CA PRO A 7 -4.37 2.35 9.53
C PRO A 7 -5.07 3.57 10.11
N ALA A 8 -4.32 4.47 10.75
CA ALA A 8 -4.84 5.66 11.39
C ALA A 8 -5.76 6.38 10.40
N TYR A 9 -7.07 6.25 10.62
CA TYR A 9 -8.09 6.89 9.80
C TYR A 9 -7.88 8.38 9.99
N LEU A 10 -7.68 9.07 8.87
CA LEU A 10 -7.56 10.52 8.92
C LEU A 10 -8.95 11.12 9.04
N THR A 11 -9.11 12.14 9.86
CA THR A 11 -10.39 12.82 10.04
C THR A 11 -10.55 13.96 9.04
N VAL A 12 -11.79 14.27 8.67
CA VAL A 12 -12.12 15.46 7.89
C VAL A 12 -11.59 16.71 8.61
N GLY A 13 -11.03 17.64 7.84
CA GLY A 13 -10.40 18.87 8.32
C GLY A 13 -8.90 18.74 8.60
N THR A 14 -8.36 17.51 8.64
CA THR A 14 -6.93 17.27 8.87
C THR A 14 -6.10 17.75 7.68
N ASP A 15 -5.04 18.49 7.97
CA ASP A 15 -4.03 18.87 6.98
C ASP A 15 -3.10 17.69 6.69
N VAL A 16 -2.96 17.36 5.40
CA VAL A 16 -2.18 16.23 4.89
C VAL A 16 -1.34 16.64 3.70
N SER A 17 -0.33 15.85 3.37
CA SER A 17 0.47 16.02 2.17
C SER A 17 0.14 14.92 1.19
N ALA A 18 -0.38 15.28 0.02
CA ALA A 18 -0.73 14.34 -1.03
C ALA A 18 0.42 14.21 -2.04
N LYS A 19 0.84 12.97 -2.31
CA LYS A 19 1.88 12.69 -3.31
C LYS A 19 1.30 12.85 -4.73
N TYR A 20 1.83 13.79 -5.50
CA TYR A 20 1.45 14.02 -6.89
C TYR A 20 2.71 14.22 -7.76
N ARG A 21 2.87 13.40 -8.81
CA ARG A 21 4.00 13.45 -9.76
C ARG A 21 5.40 13.45 -9.10
N GLY A 22 5.54 12.79 -7.95
CA GLY A 22 6.81 12.71 -7.21
C GLY A 22 7.05 13.84 -6.21
N ALA A 23 6.17 14.85 -6.19
CA ALA A 23 6.17 15.91 -5.17
C ALA A 23 5.05 15.68 -4.15
N PHE A 24 5.18 16.28 -2.97
CA PHE A 24 4.13 16.33 -1.97
C PHE A 24 3.53 17.73 -1.96
N CYS A 25 2.24 17.83 -2.24
CA CYS A 25 1.50 19.09 -2.15
C CYS A 25 0.66 19.08 -0.87
N GLU A 26 0.57 20.23 -0.22
CA GLU A 26 -0.30 20.42 0.93
C GLU A 26 -1.77 20.35 0.49
N ALA A 27 -2.55 19.56 1.22
CA ALA A 27 -3.96 19.37 0.97
C ALA A 27 -4.70 19.20 2.29
N LYS A 28 -5.99 19.55 2.33
CA LYS A 28 -6.85 19.36 3.50
C LYS A 28 -7.90 18.31 3.21
N ILE A 29 -8.11 17.38 4.14
CA ILE A 29 -9.14 16.36 3.98
C ILE A 29 -10.52 17.01 4.07
N LYS A 30 -11.32 16.88 3.03
CA LYS A 30 -12.71 17.35 2.99
C LYS A 30 -13.69 16.23 3.26
N THR A 31 -13.44 15.04 2.73
CA THR A 31 -14.34 13.90 2.90
C THR A 31 -13.55 12.62 3.08
N VAL A 32 -14.03 11.76 3.97
CA VAL A 32 -13.48 10.42 4.18
C VAL A 32 -14.59 9.42 3.90
N LYS A 33 -14.38 8.57 2.90
CA LYS A 33 -15.27 7.47 2.60
C LYS A 33 -14.58 6.19 3.05
N ARG A 34 -15.06 5.59 4.14
CA ARG A 34 -14.62 4.27 4.56
C ARG A 34 -15.17 3.25 3.59
N LEU A 35 -14.30 2.49 2.93
CA LEU A 35 -14.72 1.36 2.11
C LEU A 35 -13.83 0.17 2.40
N VAL A 36 -14.45 -0.99 2.51
CA VAL A 36 -13.74 -2.25 2.61
C VAL A 36 -14.09 -3.09 1.38
N LYS A 37 -13.06 -3.48 0.64
CA LYS A 37 -13.18 -4.49 -0.43
C LYS A 37 -13.14 -5.86 0.22
N VAL A 38 -14.25 -6.55 0.17
CA VAL A 38 -14.43 -7.90 0.68
C VAL A 38 -14.30 -8.87 -0.50
N LYS A 39 -13.25 -9.70 -0.50
CA LYS A 39 -13.15 -10.85 -1.39
C LYS A 39 -13.93 -11.98 -0.75
N VAL A 40 -15.09 -12.29 -1.29
CA VAL A 40 -15.96 -13.39 -0.87
C VAL A 40 -15.83 -14.56 -1.84
N ILE A 41 -16.06 -15.77 -1.35
CA ILE A 41 -16.14 -16.99 -2.17
C ILE A 41 -17.56 -17.51 -2.06
N LEU A 42 -18.28 -17.49 -3.17
CA LEU A 42 -19.67 -17.89 -3.26
C LEU A 42 -19.80 -19.38 -2.97
N LYS A 43 -20.71 -19.78 -2.09
CA LYS A 43 -20.89 -21.20 -1.76
C LYS A 43 -21.53 -22.00 -2.87
N GLN A 44 -22.37 -21.37 -3.68
CA GLN A 44 -23.14 -22.04 -4.72
C GLN A 44 -22.26 -22.49 -5.90
N ASP A 45 -21.23 -21.69 -6.23
CA ASP A 45 -20.41 -21.88 -7.45
C ASP A 45 -18.89 -21.93 -7.14
N ASN A 46 -18.49 -21.75 -5.87
CA ASN A 46 -17.09 -21.65 -5.42
C ASN A 46 -16.28 -20.56 -6.16
N SER A 47 -16.97 -19.58 -6.74
CA SER A 47 -16.35 -18.46 -7.44
C SER A 47 -16.01 -17.34 -6.47
N ALA A 48 -14.81 -16.79 -6.63
CA ALA A 48 -14.33 -15.68 -5.82
C ALA A 48 -14.79 -14.35 -6.42
N GLN A 49 -15.61 -13.60 -5.69
CA GLN A 49 -16.09 -12.29 -6.08
C GLN A 49 -15.52 -11.20 -5.16
N LEU A 50 -15.21 -10.04 -5.74
CA LEU A 50 -14.77 -8.89 -4.98
C LEU A 50 -15.91 -7.87 -4.92
N VAL A 51 -16.45 -7.69 -3.72
CA VAL A 51 -17.58 -6.80 -3.43
C VAL A 51 -17.20 -5.78 -2.37
N GLN A 52 -18.03 -4.77 -2.17
CA GLN A 52 -17.85 -3.79 -1.09
C GLN A 52 -18.60 -4.25 0.15
N ASP A 53 -18.19 -3.78 1.32
CA ASP A 53 -18.87 -4.08 2.58
C ASP A 53 -20.35 -3.64 2.60
N ASP A 54 -20.69 -2.55 1.91
CA ASP A 54 -22.08 -2.09 1.75
C ASP A 54 -22.99 -3.15 1.10
N GLN A 55 -22.43 -3.95 0.20
CA GLN A 55 -23.14 -5.01 -0.52
C GLN A 55 -23.09 -6.36 0.20
N VAL A 56 -22.39 -6.44 1.34
CA VAL A 56 -22.22 -7.66 2.13
C VAL A 56 -23.03 -7.55 3.40
N LYS A 57 -24.00 -8.44 3.58
CA LYS A 57 -24.77 -8.59 4.81
C LYS A 57 -24.15 -9.66 5.68
N GLY A 58 -23.77 -9.28 6.89
CA GLY A 58 -23.26 -10.20 7.90
C GLY A 58 -21.95 -9.70 8.55
N PRO A 59 -21.30 -10.56 9.35
CA PRO A 59 -20.06 -10.22 10.02
C PRO A 59 -18.90 -10.07 9.01
N LEU A 60 -18.32 -8.87 8.91
CA LEU A 60 -17.12 -8.57 8.10
C LEU A 60 -15.85 -9.18 8.73
N ARG A 61 -15.78 -10.50 8.79
CA ARG A 61 -14.64 -11.26 9.32
C ARG A 61 -14.21 -12.32 8.32
N VAL A 62 -12.91 -12.46 8.10
CA VAL A 62 -12.37 -13.53 7.26
C VAL A 62 -12.79 -14.89 7.82
N GLY A 63 -13.28 -15.77 6.95
CA GLY A 63 -13.83 -17.08 7.29
C GLY A 63 -15.31 -17.07 7.69
N ALA A 64 -15.94 -15.91 7.86
CA ALA A 64 -17.36 -15.85 8.22
C ALA A 64 -18.26 -16.03 6.99
N MET A 65 -19.42 -16.67 7.19
CA MET A 65 -20.50 -16.71 6.20
C MET A 65 -21.24 -15.38 6.18
N VAL A 66 -21.43 -14.86 4.98
CA VAL A 66 -22.09 -13.59 4.70
C VAL A 66 -22.93 -13.72 3.44
N GLU A 67 -23.94 -12.89 3.29
CA GLU A 67 -24.72 -12.81 2.06
C GLU A 67 -24.22 -11.62 1.25
N THR A 68 -23.68 -11.88 0.06
CA THR A 68 -23.31 -10.80 -0.86
C THR A 68 -24.45 -10.52 -1.83
N LYS A 69 -24.74 -9.25 -2.07
CA LYS A 69 -25.65 -8.84 -3.14
C LYS A 69 -24.92 -9.00 -4.48
N MET A 70 -25.45 -9.87 -5.31
CA MET A 70 -24.97 -10.15 -6.65
C MET A 70 -25.40 -9.02 -7.61
N PRO A 71 -24.70 -8.84 -8.75
CA PRO A 71 -25.06 -7.83 -9.74
C PRO A 71 -26.42 -8.07 -10.40
N ASP A 72 -26.93 -9.31 -10.33
CA ASP A 72 -28.28 -9.69 -10.74
C ASP A 72 -29.37 -9.26 -9.74
N GLY A 73 -28.98 -8.68 -8.59
CA GLY A 73 -29.88 -8.25 -7.51
C GLY A 73 -30.23 -9.35 -6.50
N SER A 74 -29.78 -10.58 -6.70
CA SER A 74 -29.96 -11.68 -5.75
C SER A 74 -29.00 -11.58 -4.57
N PHE A 75 -29.35 -12.21 -3.45
CA PHE A 75 -28.45 -12.40 -2.32
C PHE A 75 -27.92 -13.82 -2.37
N GLN A 76 -26.60 -13.98 -2.33
CA GLN A 76 -25.98 -15.29 -2.37
C GLN A 76 -25.05 -15.47 -1.18
N GLU A 77 -25.15 -16.64 -0.55
CA GLU A 77 -24.27 -17.02 0.54
C GLU A 77 -22.83 -17.17 0.05
N ALA A 78 -21.93 -16.51 0.77
CA ALA A 78 -20.51 -16.47 0.46
C ALA A 78 -19.69 -16.50 1.74
N VAL A 79 -18.43 -16.91 1.64
CA VAL A 79 -17.48 -16.90 2.74
C VAL A 79 -16.44 -15.84 2.49
N ILE A 80 -16.18 -14.97 3.47
CA ILE A 80 -15.13 -13.94 3.33
C ILE A 80 -13.76 -14.61 3.28
N ASN A 81 -13.04 -14.46 2.19
CA ASN A 81 -11.68 -14.99 2.04
C ASN A 81 -10.60 -13.93 2.36
N LYS A 82 -10.85 -12.65 2.02
CA LYS A 82 -9.91 -11.57 2.32
C LYS A 82 -10.65 -10.24 2.46
N LEU A 83 -10.27 -9.45 3.46
CA LEU A 83 -10.70 -8.06 3.61
C LEU A 83 -9.55 -7.14 3.19
N THR A 84 -9.84 -6.11 2.43
CA THR A 84 -8.86 -5.13 1.99
C THR A 84 -9.44 -3.74 2.17
N ASP A 85 -8.80 -2.93 3.00
CA ASP A 85 -9.17 -1.52 3.11
C ASP A 85 -8.99 -0.84 1.75
N ALA A 86 -10.04 -0.17 1.29
CA ALA A 86 -10.07 0.59 0.06
C ALA A 86 -10.64 1.99 0.30
N SER A 87 -10.46 2.49 1.52
CA SER A 87 -10.96 3.78 1.96
C SER A 87 -10.43 4.89 1.05
N TRP A 88 -11.35 5.77 0.67
CA TRP A 88 -11.09 6.92 -0.18
C TRP A 88 -11.08 8.19 0.67
N TYR A 89 -10.08 9.02 0.44
CA TYR A 89 -9.90 10.29 1.11
C TYR A 89 -9.94 11.39 0.05
N THR A 90 -10.97 12.22 0.10
CA THR A 90 -11.09 13.40 -0.76
C THR A 90 -10.40 14.55 -0.05
N VAL A 91 -9.33 15.03 -0.66
CA VAL A 91 -8.53 16.16 -0.18
C VAL A 91 -8.66 17.33 -1.14
N VAL A 92 -8.55 18.55 -0.60
CA VAL A 92 -8.60 19.81 -1.36
C VAL A 92 -7.22 20.46 -1.27
N PHE A 93 -6.64 20.78 -2.41
CA PHE A 93 -5.37 21.51 -2.50
C PHE A 93 -5.60 23.02 -2.35
N ASP A 94 -4.52 23.76 -2.12
CA ASP A 94 -4.57 25.22 -1.93
C ASP A 94 -5.13 25.97 -3.16
N ASP A 95 -4.94 25.41 -4.36
CA ASP A 95 -5.50 25.93 -5.62
C ASP A 95 -7.00 25.65 -5.81
N GLY A 96 -7.65 25.07 -4.79
CA GLY A 96 -9.07 24.70 -4.82
C GLY A 96 -9.38 23.36 -5.51
N ASP A 97 -8.38 22.68 -6.06
CA ASP A 97 -8.53 21.36 -6.67
C ASP A 97 -8.89 20.28 -5.66
N GLU A 98 -9.85 19.42 -6.00
CA GLU A 98 -10.23 18.28 -5.19
C GLU A 98 -9.70 16.98 -5.79
N ARG A 99 -9.03 16.16 -4.98
CA ARG A 99 -8.63 14.81 -5.38
C ARG A 99 -9.05 13.76 -4.39
N THR A 100 -9.49 12.64 -4.94
CA THR A 100 -9.74 11.43 -4.17
C THR A 100 -8.54 10.51 -4.26
N LEU A 101 -7.90 10.25 -3.13
CA LEU A 101 -6.66 9.47 -3.01
C LEU A 101 -6.84 8.35 -1.99
N ARG A 102 -5.94 7.35 -2.06
CA ARG A 102 -5.85 6.30 -1.03
C ARG A 102 -5.02 6.77 0.15
N ARG A 103 -5.21 6.13 1.30
CA ARG A 103 -4.39 6.38 2.51
C ARG A 103 -2.90 6.33 2.23
N THR A 104 -2.44 5.40 1.39
CA THR A 104 -1.03 5.23 0.99
C THR A 104 -0.45 6.40 0.23
N SER A 105 -1.28 7.25 -0.38
CA SER A 105 -0.87 8.44 -1.11
C SER A 105 -0.96 9.72 -0.27
N LEU A 106 -1.45 9.61 0.97
CA LEU A 106 -1.64 10.71 1.91
C LEU A 106 -0.71 10.56 3.11
N CYS A 107 0.08 11.59 3.35
CA CYS A 107 0.99 11.73 4.48
C CYS A 107 0.40 12.73 5.49
N LEU A 108 0.61 12.52 6.80
CA LEU A 108 0.18 13.49 7.81
C LEU A 108 1.08 14.72 7.78
N LYS A 109 0.49 15.92 7.84
CA LYS A 109 1.28 17.17 7.93
C LYS A 109 2.00 17.21 9.28
N GLY A 110 3.33 17.28 9.24
CA GLY A 110 4.18 17.34 10.44
C GLY A 110 4.86 16.04 10.85
N GLU A 111 4.53 14.90 10.23
CA GLU A 111 5.43 13.76 10.28
C GLU A 111 6.57 13.96 9.28
N ARG A 112 7.81 13.90 9.78
CA ARG A 112 9.02 13.93 8.97
C ARG A 112 9.04 12.70 8.05
N HIS A 113 8.46 12.85 6.86
CA HIS A 113 8.55 11.87 5.78
C HIS A 113 9.82 12.03 4.94
N PHE A 114 10.78 12.86 5.36
CA PHE A 114 12.15 12.39 5.22
C PHE A 114 12.27 11.21 6.19
N ALA A 115 11.99 10.00 5.71
CA ALA A 115 12.80 8.91 6.20
C ALA A 115 14.24 9.41 6.01
N GLU A 116 15.03 9.55 7.07
CA GLU A 116 16.48 9.71 6.91
C GLU A 116 17.06 8.58 6.02
N SER A 117 16.29 7.49 5.84
CA SER A 117 16.53 6.38 4.90
C SER A 117 16.24 6.67 3.41
N GLU A 118 15.55 7.77 3.06
CA GLU A 118 15.42 8.30 1.69
C GLU A 118 16.12 9.67 1.55
N THR A 119 17.06 9.99 2.45
CA THR A 119 18.09 10.96 2.05
C THR A 119 18.85 10.33 0.90
N LEU A 120 18.80 10.99 -0.26
CA LEU A 120 19.71 10.77 -1.39
C LEU A 120 21.18 11.09 -1.02
N ASP A 121 21.53 11.07 0.27
CA ASP A 121 22.86 11.36 0.82
C ASP A 121 23.65 10.08 1.15
N GLN A 122 23.01 8.91 1.05
CA GLN A 122 23.70 7.62 0.98
C GLN A 122 23.75 7.05 -0.45
N LEU A 123 23.74 7.92 -1.47
CA LEU A 123 24.45 7.55 -2.68
C LEU A 123 25.94 7.46 -2.34
N PRO A 124 26.67 6.41 -2.77
CA PRO A 124 28.11 6.28 -2.57
C PRO A 124 28.90 7.27 -3.45
N LEU A 125 28.45 8.52 -3.53
CA LEU A 125 29.10 9.64 -4.20
C LEU A 125 29.84 10.56 -3.22
N THR A 126 29.90 10.22 -1.93
CA THR A 126 30.77 10.86 -0.94
C THR A 126 32.08 10.10 -0.69
N ASN A 127 32.48 9.17 -1.58
CA ASN A 127 33.80 8.55 -1.53
C ASN A 127 34.58 8.82 -2.83
N PRO A 128 35.56 9.75 -2.81
CA PRO A 128 36.54 9.93 -3.89
C PRO A 128 37.43 8.70 -4.15
N GLU A 129 37.42 7.68 -3.28
CA GLU A 129 38.41 6.60 -3.26
C GLU A 129 38.12 5.38 -4.17
N HIS A 130 37.08 5.41 -5.01
CA HIS A 130 36.83 4.34 -6.00
C HIS A 130 37.41 4.60 -7.39
N PHE A 131 38.31 5.58 -7.55
CA PHE A 131 39.16 5.70 -8.75
C PHE A 131 40.41 4.81 -8.65
N GLY A 132 40.24 3.54 -8.28
CA GLY A 132 41.34 2.69 -7.82
C GLY A 132 41.54 1.35 -8.50
N THR A 133 40.74 0.95 -9.51
CA THR A 133 40.94 -0.35 -10.16
C THR A 133 40.80 -0.25 -11.67
N PRO A 134 41.90 -0.45 -12.44
CA PRO A 134 41.87 -0.37 -13.89
C PRO A 134 41.12 -1.57 -14.47
N VAL A 135 40.35 -1.29 -15.52
CA VAL A 135 39.69 -2.27 -16.38
C VAL A 135 40.72 -2.93 -17.30
N ILE A 136 41.26 -4.11 -16.96
CA ILE A 136 41.86 -5.01 -17.96
C ILE A 136 42.04 -6.43 -17.41
N GLY A 137 41.52 -7.40 -18.16
CA GLY A 137 42.29 -8.60 -18.49
C GLY A 137 42.03 -9.87 -17.70
N LYS A 138 41.35 -10.81 -18.36
CA LYS A 138 41.76 -12.20 -18.58
C LYS A 138 42.23 -13.07 -17.38
N LYS A 139 41.65 -14.27 -17.40
CA LYS A 139 42.23 -15.62 -17.13
C LYS A 139 42.10 -16.22 -15.72
N SER A 140 41.46 -17.39 -15.77
CA SER A 140 41.87 -18.64 -15.12
C SER A 140 41.42 -18.88 -13.69
N ASN A 141 40.19 -19.40 -13.55
CA ASN A 141 39.84 -20.19 -12.37
C ASN A 141 40.05 -21.68 -12.70
N ARG A 142 41.31 -22.14 -12.62
CA ARG A 142 41.65 -23.56 -12.48
C ARG A 142 41.57 -23.87 -10.98
N GLY A 143 40.44 -24.42 -10.56
CA GLY A 143 40.27 -24.98 -9.22
C GLY A 143 40.22 -26.50 -9.25
N ARG A 144 41.05 -27.13 -8.41
CA ARG A 144 41.01 -28.52 -7.86
C ARG A 144 41.50 -29.67 -8.75
N ARG A 145 42.52 -30.40 -8.30
CA ARG A 145 42.37 -31.49 -7.31
C ARG A 145 43.72 -31.91 -6.71
N SER A 146 43.63 -32.31 -5.45
CA SER A 146 44.62 -32.70 -4.47
C SER A 146 45.54 -33.87 -4.84
N SER A 147 46.76 -33.78 -4.34
CA SER A 147 47.74 -34.84 -4.09
C SER A 147 47.20 -35.96 -3.17
N LEU A 148 47.57 -37.20 -3.46
CA LEU A 148 47.79 -38.31 -2.52
C LEU A 148 48.89 -39.21 -3.13
N PRO A 149 49.66 -39.93 -2.30
CA PRO A 149 50.98 -40.50 -2.63
C PRO A 149 50.95 -41.67 -3.62
#